data_AF-A0A0T6B0B2-F1
#
_entry.id   AF-A0A0T6B0B2-F1
#
_cell.length_a   1.000
_cell.length_b   1.000
_cell.length_c   1.000
_cell.angle_alpha   90.00
_cell.angle_beta   90.00
_cell.angle_gamma   90.00
#
_symmetry.space_group_name_H-M   'P 1'
#
loop_
_entity.id
_entity.type
_entity.pdbx_description
1 polymer ?
#
loop_
_entity_poly.entity_id
_entity_poly.type
_entity_poly.pdbx_seq_one_letter_code
_entity_poly.pdbx_strand_id
1 'polypeptide(L)'
;GRLTLQPGEKIDYLPHSLFRSYIAYAQKYVHPKLSEESKGVLKQFYLELRKKYHVDDSTPVTARQLESMKRLTQARAKLELRNETTLEDAIEVVEIMRHSLVDVFTDEFGVLDFTRSSDGSGMSNKQQATMFLNLLQRQAEVLLKSTFNKNDLQEIAQKAGVNRNKYYKIIESLNINGILLFKGNNTYQLVSADY
;
A
#
# COMPACT_ATOMS: atom_id res chain seq x y z
N GLY A 1 -10.64 10.88 -16.38
CA GLY A 1 -9.63 10.49 -17.37
C GLY A 1 -8.26 10.87 -16.82
N ARG A 2 -7.29 9.95 -16.80
CA ARG A 2 -5.93 10.25 -16.34
C ARG A 2 -5.20 11.03 -17.43
N LEU A 3 -4.65 12.19 -17.08
CA LEU A 3 -3.73 12.96 -17.93
C LEU A 3 -2.41 12.18 -18.02
N THR A 4 -2.13 11.61 -19.18
CA THR A 4 -0.82 11.04 -19.50
C THR A 4 -0.01 12.07 -20.28
N LEU A 5 1.11 12.51 -19.71
CA LEU A 5 2.05 13.41 -20.38
C LEU A 5 2.68 12.71 -21.59
N GLN A 6 2.67 13.37 -22.75
CA GLN A 6 3.34 12.85 -23.94
C GLN A 6 4.85 13.13 -23.92
N PRO A 7 5.69 12.29 -24.54
CA PRO A 7 7.12 12.54 -24.64
C PRO A 7 7.40 13.88 -25.35
N GLY A 8 7.99 14.83 -24.63
CA GLY A 8 8.31 16.18 -25.14
C GLY A 8 7.29 17.27 -24.80
N GLU A 9 6.20 16.94 -24.09
CA GLU A 9 5.22 17.92 -23.62
C GLU A 9 5.84 18.82 -22.54
N LYS A 10 5.93 20.12 -22.83
CA LYS A 10 6.36 21.10 -21.83
C LYS A 10 5.24 21.30 -20.82
N ILE A 11 5.50 20.91 -19.57
CA ILE A 11 4.59 21.15 -18.46
C ILE A 11 4.57 22.67 -18.21
N ASP A 12 3.41 23.29 -18.46
CA ASP A 12 3.18 24.67 -18.06
C ASP A 12 2.89 24.71 -16.56
N TYR A 13 3.88 25.14 -15.78
CA TYR A 13 3.75 25.15 -14.33
C TYR A 13 2.81 26.26 -13.89
N LEU A 14 1.83 25.88 -13.07
CA LEU A 14 0.95 26.82 -12.40
C LEU A 14 1.79 27.85 -11.63
N PRO A 15 1.63 29.17 -11.89
CA PRO A 15 2.40 30.18 -11.19
C PRO A 15 2.24 30.06 -9.68
N HIS A 16 3.36 30.07 -8.95
CA HIS A 16 3.34 29.85 -7.50
C HIS A 16 2.47 30.86 -6.74
N SER A 17 2.39 32.11 -7.23
CA SER A 17 1.48 33.13 -6.69
C SER A 17 0.01 32.74 -6.84
N LEU A 18 -0.36 32.18 -7.98
CA LEU A 18 -1.73 31.72 -8.26
C LEU A 18 -2.08 30.51 -7.38
N PHE A 19 -1.17 29.55 -7.23
CA PHE A 19 -1.38 28.39 -6.37
C PHE A 19 -1.61 28.77 -4.90
N ARG A 20 -0.83 29.73 -4.37
CA ARG A 20 -1.04 30.27 -3.02
C ARG A 20 -2.42 30.93 -2.87
N SER A 21 -2.80 31.77 -3.83
CA SER A 21 -4.12 32.41 -3.84
C SER A 21 -5.25 31.38 -3.90
N TYR A 22 -5.08 30.31 -4.68
CA TYR A 22 -6.05 29.22 -4.78
C TYR A 22 -6.25 28.50 -3.44
N ILE A 23 -5.15 28.09 -2.78
CA ILE A 23 -5.21 27.44 -1.47
C ILE A 23 -5.87 28.36 -0.44
N ALA A 24 -5.46 29.64 -0.39
CA ALA A 24 -6.03 30.61 0.54
C ALA A 24 -7.54 30.80 0.33
N TYR A 25 -7.98 30.86 -0.94
CA TYR A 25 -9.39 30.94 -1.28
C TYR A 25 -10.15 29.69 -0.83
N ALA A 26 -9.67 28.49 -1.17
CA ALA A 26 -10.30 27.23 -0.79
C ALA A 26 -10.40 27.06 0.73
N GLN A 27 -9.37 27.48 1.48
CA GLN A 27 -9.38 27.44 2.95
C GLN A 27 -10.41 28.38 3.56
N LYS A 28 -10.56 29.59 3.01
CA LYS A 28 -11.40 30.66 3.55
C LYS A 28 -12.89 30.51 3.19
N TYR A 29 -13.19 30.04 1.98
CA TYR A 29 -14.55 30.11 1.44
C TYR A 29 -15.23 28.75 1.25
N VAL A 30 -14.49 27.64 1.31
CA VAL A 30 -15.04 26.31 1.02
C VAL A 30 -15.02 25.45 2.28
N HIS A 31 -16.20 24.99 2.69
CA HIS A 31 -16.42 24.18 3.89
C HIS A 31 -17.24 22.94 3.55
N PRO A 32 -16.61 21.89 2.98
CA PRO A 32 -17.33 20.75 2.44
C PRO A 32 -18.04 19.94 3.52
N LYS A 33 -19.31 19.61 3.28
CA LYS A 33 -20.06 18.65 4.09
C LYS A 33 -19.90 17.24 3.54
N LEU A 34 -19.95 16.25 4.42
CA LEU A 34 -19.96 14.85 4.01
C LEU A 34 -21.35 14.49 3.45
N SER A 35 -21.39 13.98 2.22
CA SER A 35 -22.58 13.36 1.66
C SER A 35 -22.88 12.03 2.36
N GLU A 36 -24.12 11.55 2.22
CA GLU A 36 -24.53 10.25 2.77
C GLU A 36 -23.75 9.09 2.14
N GLU A 37 -23.42 9.20 0.85
CA GLU A 37 -22.62 8.22 0.11
C GLU A 37 -21.20 8.10 0.69
N SER A 38 -20.52 9.24 0.89
CA SER A 38 -19.20 9.26 1.51
C SER A 38 -19.25 8.69 2.94
N LYS A 39 -20.26 9.05 3.74
CA LYS A 39 -20.44 8.51 5.09
C LYS A 39 -20.59 6.99 5.07
N GLY A 40 -21.35 6.45 4.12
CA GLY A 40 -21.54 5.02 3.92
C GLY A 40 -20.22 4.29 3.70
N VAL A 41 -19.39 4.77 2.77
CA VAL A 41 -18.08 4.18 2.46
C VAL A 41 -17.14 4.23 3.67
N LEU A 42 -17.01 5.40 4.30
CA LEU A 42 -16.12 5.56 5.46
C LEU A 42 -16.54 4.68 6.65
N LYS A 43 -17.85 4.57 6.90
CA LYS A 43 -18.41 3.72 7.96
C LYS A 43 -18.15 2.25 7.68
N GLN A 44 -18.38 1.80 6.44
CA GLN A 44 -18.17 0.42 6.04
C GLN A 44 -16.71 0.01 6.26
N PHE A 45 -15.77 0.81 5.76
CA PHE A 45 -14.35 0.54 5.93
C PHE A 45 -13.89 0.58 7.39
N TYR A 46 -14.41 1.51 8.20
CA TYR A 46 -14.13 1.55 9.64
C TYR A 46 -14.61 0.28 10.37
N LEU A 47 -15.79 -0.25 10.02
CA LEU A 47 -16.29 -1.50 10.60
C LEU A 47 -15.47 -2.71 10.17
N GLU A 48 -15.02 -2.75 8.91
CA GLU A 48 -14.12 -3.78 8.40
C GLU A 48 -12.77 -3.77 9.14
N LEU A 49 -12.17 -2.59 9.29
CA LEU A 49 -10.97 -2.39 10.11
C LEU A 49 -11.21 -2.94 11.53
N ARG A 50 -12.26 -2.48 12.20
CA ARG A 50 -12.53 -2.90 13.59
C ARG A 50 -12.68 -4.42 13.74
N LYS A 51 -13.37 -5.09 12.81
CA LYS A 51 -13.50 -6.56 12.83
C LYS A 51 -12.15 -7.26 12.72
N LYS A 52 -11.24 -6.73 11.91
CA LYS A 52 -9.93 -7.33 11.64
C LYS A 52 -8.99 -7.25 12.84
N TYR A 53 -8.99 -6.13 13.57
CA TYR A 53 -8.14 -5.92 14.74
C TYR A 53 -8.66 -6.55 16.03
N HIS A 54 -9.89 -7.06 16.07
CA HIS A 54 -10.38 -7.85 17.22
C HIS A 54 -9.74 -9.25 17.31
N VAL A 55 -8.95 -9.66 16.30
CA VAL A 55 -8.39 -11.03 16.18
C VAL A 55 -6.90 -11.08 16.53
N ASP A 56 -6.13 -10.00 16.32
CA ASP A 56 -4.72 -9.89 16.67
C ASP A 56 -4.55 -8.75 17.68
N ASP A 57 -3.86 -9.02 18.79
CA ASP A 57 -3.67 -8.17 19.98
C ASP A 57 -2.78 -6.92 19.72
N SER A 58 -2.99 -6.26 18.58
CA SER A 58 -2.23 -5.12 18.08
C SER A 58 -3.08 -3.85 18.10
N THR A 59 -2.41 -2.72 18.33
CA THR A 59 -2.91 -1.36 18.61
C THR A 59 -4.37 -1.07 18.20
N PRO A 60 -5.22 -0.56 19.11
CA PRO A 60 -6.63 -0.34 18.83
C PRO A 60 -6.84 0.62 17.65
N VAL A 61 -7.62 0.20 16.65
CA VAL A 61 -8.22 1.07 15.64
C VAL A 61 -9.07 2.10 16.36
N THR A 62 -8.50 3.29 16.57
CA THR A 62 -9.17 4.34 17.34
C THR A 62 -10.10 5.15 16.45
N ALA A 63 -11.17 5.69 17.02
CA ALA A 63 -12.07 6.66 16.39
C ALA A 63 -11.33 7.83 15.70
N ARG A 64 -10.05 8.07 16.04
CA ARG A 64 -9.15 9.01 15.36
C ARG A 64 -8.93 8.68 13.89
N GLN A 65 -8.86 7.41 13.50
CA GLN A 65 -8.70 7.03 12.09
C GLN A 65 -9.95 7.41 11.28
N LEU A 66 -11.15 7.21 11.84
CA LEU A 66 -12.38 7.65 11.22
C LEU A 66 -12.44 9.18 11.08
N GLU A 67 -12.06 9.93 12.12
CA GLU A 67 -11.94 11.39 12.04
C GLU A 67 -10.91 11.85 11.00
N SER A 68 -9.79 11.14 10.90
CA SER A 68 -8.75 11.43 9.90
C SER A 68 -9.27 11.21 8.49
N MET A 69 -9.95 10.09 8.24
CA MET A 69 -10.58 9.82 6.95
C MET A 69 -11.62 10.88 6.58
N LYS A 70 -12.52 11.24 7.52
CA LYS A 70 -13.49 12.32 7.30
C LYS A 70 -12.81 13.61 6.86
N ARG A 71 -11.74 14.02 7.56
CA ARG A 71 -10.99 15.24 7.24
C ARG A 71 -10.32 15.16 5.87
N LEU A 72 -9.74 14.02 5.52
CA LEU A 72 -9.12 13.82 4.20
C LEU A 72 -10.15 13.87 3.08
N THR A 73 -11.31 13.24 3.25
CA THR A 73 -12.40 13.27 2.26
C THR A 73 -12.90 14.71 2.05
N GLN A 74 -13.09 15.47 3.13
CA GLN A 74 -13.45 16.88 3.04
C GLN A 74 -12.33 17.74 2.43
N ALA A 75 -11.07 17.46 2.72
CA ALA A 75 -9.94 18.17 2.12
C ALA A 75 -9.90 17.99 0.59
N ARG A 76 -10.20 16.78 0.10
CA ARG A 76 -10.24 16.49 -1.33
C ARG A 76 -11.35 17.27 -2.05
N ALA A 77 -12.56 17.27 -1.51
CA ALA A 77 -13.65 18.11 -2.02
C ALA A 77 -13.31 19.61 -1.98
N LYS A 78 -12.62 20.07 -0.91
CA LYS A 78 -12.16 21.45 -0.77
C LYS A 78 -11.16 21.85 -1.86
N LEU A 79 -10.24 20.95 -2.21
CA LEU A 79 -9.25 21.18 -3.26
C LEU A 79 -9.89 21.30 -4.66
N GLU A 80 -11.11 20.83 -4.84
CA GLU A 80 -11.90 21.02 -6.06
C GLU A 80 -12.96 22.12 -5.92
N LEU A 81 -12.89 22.91 -4.84
CA LEU A 81 -13.85 23.97 -4.48
C LEU A 81 -15.31 23.49 -4.34
N ARG A 82 -15.52 22.19 -4.07
CA ARG A 82 -16.85 21.61 -3.88
C ARG A 82 -17.33 21.81 -2.44
N ASN A 83 -18.62 22.12 -2.27
CA ASN A 83 -19.25 22.28 -0.95
C ASN A 83 -19.76 20.96 -0.34
N GLU A 84 -19.68 19.86 -1.09
CA GLU A 84 -20.10 18.53 -0.66
C GLU A 84 -19.15 17.48 -1.23
N THR A 85 -18.90 16.43 -0.45
CA THR A 85 -18.05 15.30 -0.85
C THR A 85 -18.82 14.33 -1.74
N THR A 86 -18.13 13.64 -2.64
CA THR A 86 -18.71 12.58 -3.46
C THR A 86 -18.28 11.20 -2.94
N LEU A 87 -18.92 10.16 -3.48
CA LEU A 87 -18.53 8.78 -3.24
C LEU A 87 -17.04 8.54 -3.54
N GLU A 88 -16.55 9.07 -4.67
CA GLU A 88 -15.17 8.90 -5.14
C GLU A 88 -14.15 9.48 -4.16
N ASP A 89 -14.47 10.63 -3.53
CA ASP A 89 -13.59 11.22 -2.51
C ASP A 89 -13.35 10.24 -1.35
N ALA A 90 -14.39 9.52 -0.94
CA ALA A 90 -14.30 8.57 0.15
C ALA A 90 -13.56 7.29 -0.27
N ILE A 91 -13.79 6.81 -1.49
CA ILE A 91 -13.10 5.62 -2.03
C ILE A 91 -11.59 5.85 -2.10
N GLU A 92 -11.15 6.98 -2.65
CA GLU A 92 -9.72 7.29 -2.76
C GLU A 92 -9.06 7.45 -1.39
N VAL A 93 -9.74 8.09 -0.43
CA VAL A 93 -9.22 8.21 0.94
C VAL A 93 -9.10 6.85 1.61
N VAL A 94 -10.05 5.94 1.40
CA VAL A 94 -9.97 4.56 1.89
C VAL A 94 -8.81 3.83 1.23
N GLU A 95 -8.57 4.02 -0.06
CA GLU A 95 -7.43 3.45 -0.78
C GLU A 95 -6.09 3.95 -0.20
N ILE A 96 -5.95 5.27 0.00
CA ILE A 96 -4.78 5.86 0.67
C ILE A 96 -4.57 5.25 2.05
N MET A 97 -5.63 5.14 2.86
CA MET A 97 -5.55 4.54 4.20
C MET A 97 -5.14 3.08 4.16
N ARG A 98 -5.65 2.29 3.19
CA ARG A 98 -5.22 0.91 3.01
C ARG A 98 -3.73 0.85 2.71
N HIS A 99 -3.22 1.70 1.82
CA HIS A 99 -1.78 1.78 1.53
C HIS A 99 -0.96 2.19 2.76
N SER A 100 -1.36 3.22 3.51
CA SER A 100 -0.65 3.62 4.73
C SER A 100 -0.66 2.54 5.81
N LEU A 101 -1.71 1.74 5.88
CA LEU A 101 -1.79 0.66 6.85
C LEU A 101 -1.05 -0.59 6.37
N VAL A 102 -0.81 -0.79 5.07
CA VAL A 102 0.02 -1.90 4.59
C VAL A 102 1.41 -1.85 5.22
N ASP A 103 1.97 -0.66 5.42
CA ASP A 103 3.24 -0.45 6.15
C ASP A 103 3.15 -0.73 7.67
N VAL A 104 1.95 -0.75 8.24
CA VAL A 104 1.68 -1.08 9.66
C VAL A 104 1.27 -2.55 9.84
N PHE A 105 0.67 -3.14 8.81
CA PHE A 105 0.26 -4.55 8.72
C PHE A 105 1.37 -5.46 8.21
N THR A 106 2.52 -4.87 7.90
CA THR A 106 3.74 -5.59 7.65
C THR A 106 4.45 -5.78 8.98
N ASP A 107 4.70 -7.04 9.33
CA ASP A 107 5.67 -7.39 10.37
C ASP A 107 7.03 -6.75 10.03
N GLU A 108 8.01 -6.76 10.94
CA GLU A 108 9.37 -6.18 10.81
C GLU A 108 10.12 -6.57 9.51
N PHE A 109 9.56 -7.49 8.73
CA PHE A 109 10.07 -8.01 7.45
C PHE A 109 9.12 -7.78 6.24
N GLY A 110 8.16 -6.86 6.29
CA GLY A 110 7.36 -6.44 5.12
C GLY A 110 6.47 -7.52 4.49
N VAL A 111 6.11 -8.57 5.23
CA VAL A 111 5.21 -9.62 4.75
C VAL A 111 3.76 -9.14 4.87
N LEU A 112 3.11 -8.94 3.73
CA LEU A 112 1.68 -8.68 3.64
C LEU A 112 0.86 -9.71 4.45
N ASP A 113 -0.12 -9.19 5.19
CA ASP A 113 -1.20 -9.97 5.79
C ASP A 113 -2.07 -10.61 4.68
N PHE A 114 -1.68 -11.81 4.24
CA PHE A 114 -2.53 -12.72 3.49
C PHE A 114 -3.57 -13.33 4.43
N THR A 115 -4.58 -12.55 4.84
CA THR A 115 -5.72 -13.09 5.57
C THR A 115 -6.32 -14.25 4.77
N ARG A 116 -6.21 -15.45 5.34
CA ARG A 116 -6.99 -16.67 5.07
C ARG A 116 -7.44 -16.83 3.62
N SER A 117 -6.61 -17.51 2.81
CA SER A 117 -7.20 -18.34 1.75
C SER A 117 -8.01 -19.43 2.45
N SER A 118 -9.32 -19.35 2.29
CA SER A 118 -10.33 -20.30 2.72
C SER A 118 -10.28 -21.63 1.93
N ASP A 119 -9.09 -22.11 1.59
CA ASP A 119 -8.90 -23.41 0.96
C ASP A 119 -8.02 -24.23 1.90
N GLY A 120 -8.68 -25.12 2.64
CA GLY A 120 -8.02 -26.07 3.53
C GLY A 120 -7.16 -27.03 2.72
N SER A 121 -5.86 -26.75 2.64
CA SER A 121 -4.78 -27.75 2.48
C SER A 121 -3.42 -27.05 2.39
N GLY A 122 -2.57 -27.25 3.40
CA GLY A 122 -1.16 -26.82 3.40
C GLY A 122 -0.83 -25.67 4.36
N MET A 123 0.48 -25.49 4.62
CA MET A 123 1.03 -24.40 5.43
C MET A 123 0.43 -23.04 5.01
N SER A 124 0.11 -22.18 5.98
CA SER A 124 -0.48 -20.86 5.71
C SER A 124 0.39 -20.05 4.73
N ASN A 125 -0.23 -19.31 3.81
CA ASN A 125 0.48 -18.45 2.85
C ASN A 125 1.50 -17.52 3.52
N LYS A 126 1.18 -17.04 4.73
CA LYS A 126 2.08 -16.25 5.58
C LYS A 126 3.36 -17.03 5.91
N GLN A 127 3.24 -18.30 6.33
CA GLN A 127 4.40 -19.15 6.64
C GLN A 127 5.28 -19.40 5.41
N GLN A 128 4.68 -19.60 4.23
CA GLN A 128 5.44 -19.80 2.99
C GLN A 128 6.24 -18.55 2.58
N ALA A 129 5.63 -17.36 2.73
CA ALA A 129 6.29 -16.08 2.45
C ALA A 129 7.42 -15.78 3.46
N THR A 130 7.18 -16.01 4.76
CA THR A 130 8.20 -15.87 5.81
C THR A 130 9.36 -16.84 5.59
N MET A 131 9.06 -18.10 5.25
CA MET A 131 10.09 -19.11 4.97
C MET A 131 10.93 -18.75 3.73
N PHE A 132 10.29 -18.20 2.68
CA PHE A 132 11.00 -17.69 1.51
C PHE A 132 11.99 -16.58 1.87
N LEU A 133 11.55 -15.57 2.62
CA LEU A 133 12.42 -14.46 3.03
C LEU A 133 13.59 -14.93 3.90
N ASN A 134 13.35 -15.80 4.88
CA ASN A 134 14.40 -16.33 5.74
C ASN A 134 15.46 -17.10 4.94
N LEU A 135 15.03 -17.92 3.97
CA LEU A 135 15.95 -18.64 3.09
C LEU A 135 16.73 -17.68 2.19
N LEU A 136 16.08 -16.64 1.66
CA LEU A 136 16.71 -15.62 0.83
C LEU A 136 17.76 -14.83 1.62
N GLN A 137 17.44 -14.37 2.83
CA GLN A 137 18.36 -13.65 3.73
C GLN A 137 19.55 -14.52 4.09
N ARG A 138 19.31 -15.76 4.52
CA ARG A 138 20.39 -16.71 4.85
C ARG A 138 21.31 -16.96 3.66
N GLN A 139 20.74 -17.06 2.45
CA GLN A 139 21.54 -17.24 1.24
C GLN A 139 22.33 -15.97 0.87
N ALA A 140 21.78 -14.78 1.13
CA ALA A 140 22.47 -13.51 0.96
C ALA A 140 23.68 -13.39 1.91
N GLU A 141 23.49 -13.75 3.18
CA GLU A 141 24.53 -13.77 4.21
C GLU A 141 25.67 -14.74 3.87
N VAL A 142 25.33 -15.99 3.52
CA VAL A 142 26.32 -17.04 3.24
C VAL A 142 27.13 -16.71 1.97
N LEU A 143 26.48 -16.12 0.97
CA LEU A 143 27.13 -15.81 -0.31
C LEU A 143 27.72 -14.38 -0.35
N LEU A 144 27.52 -13.58 0.70
CA LEU A 144 27.85 -12.15 0.74
C LEU A 144 27.38 -11.42 -0.53
N LYS A 145 26.15 -11.71 -0.95
CA LYS A 145 25.55 -11.14 -2.17
C LYS A 145 24.19 -10.53 -1.89
N SER A 146 23.97 -9.34 -2.43
CA SER A 146 22.69 -8.64 -2.34
C SER A 146 21.80 -8.88 -3.56
N THR A 147 22.36 -9.36 -4.67
CA THR A 147 21.65 -9.52 -5.96
C THR A 147 21.36 -10.98 -6.32
N PHE A 148 20.14 -11.24 -6.77
CA PHE A 148 19.63 -12.55 -7.13
C PHE A 148 18.95 -12.49 -8.50
N ASN A 149 19.22 -13.48 -9.34
CA ASN A 149 18.50 -13.60 -10.61
C ASN A 149 17.14 -14.30 -10.39
N LYS A 150 16.27 -14.26 -11.41
CA LYS A 150 14.95 -14.91 -11.36
C LYS A 150 15.01 -16.41 -11.06
N ASN A 151 16.02 -17.13 -11.53
CA ASN A 151 16.14 -18.58 -11.30
C ASN A 151 16.49 -18.86 -9.83
N ASP A 152 17.42 -18.11 -9.26
CA ASP A 152 17.79 -18.19 -7.83
C ASP A 152 16.54 -18.01 -6.95
N LEU A 153 15.74 -16.97 -7.23
CA LEU A 153 14.52 -16.69 -6.47
C LEU A 153 13.46 -17.80 -6.65
N GLN A 154 13.35 -18.39 -7.83
CA GLN A 154 12.44 -19.51 -8.07
C GLN A 154 12.86 -20.78 -7.30
N GLU A 155 14.16 -21.07 -7.24
CA GLU A 155 14.66 -22.19 -6.44
C GLU A 155 14.41 -21.99 -4.95
N ILE A 156 14.65 -20.78 -4.44
CA ILE A 156 14.39 -20.44 -3.03
C ILE A 156 12.89 -20.53 -2.73
N ALA A 157 12.04 -20.06 -3.64
CA ALA A 157 10.58 -20.17 -3.52
C ALA A 157 10.12 -21.63 -3.51
N GLN A 158 10.69 -22.48 -4.36
CA GLN A 158 10.36 -23.90 -4.37
C GLN A 158 10.78 -24.59 -3.06
N LYS A 159 11.96 -24.26 -2.52
CA LYS A 159 12.43 -24.75 -1.21
C LYS A 159 11.54 -24.28 -0.05
N ALA A 160 10.95 -23.10 -0.16
CA ALA A 160 9.99 -22.54 0.79
C ALA A 160 8.55 -23.09 0.61
N GLY A 161 8.31 -23.99 -0.35
CA GLY A 161 6.97 -24.53 -0.63
C GLY A 161 6.02 -23.55 -1.32
N VAL A 162 6.54 -22.48 -1.94
CA VAL A 162 5.76 -21.48 -2.65
C VAL A 162 5.39 -21.98 -4.05
N ASN A 163 4.09 -22.09 -4.32
CA ASN A 163 3.59 -22.48 -5.64
C ASN A 163 3.85 -21.40 -6.71
N ARG A 164 4.00 -21.81 -7.97
CA ARG A 164 4.28 -20.91 -9.13
C ARG A 164 3.26 -19.78 -9.29
N ASN A 165 1.99 -20.04 -8.98
CA ASN A 165 0.92 -19.04 -9.05
C ASN A 165 1.02 -17.99 -7.93
N LYS A 166 1.65 -18.35 -6.80
CA LYS A 166 1.90 -17.47 -5.65
C LYS A 166 3.22 -16.72 -5.78
N TYR A 167 4.22 -17.33 -6.43
CA TYR A 167 5.55 -16.76 -6.64
C TYR A 167 5.49 -15.31 -7.15
N TYR A 168 4.79 -15.08 -8.26
CA TYR A 168 4.72 -13.75 -8.86
C TYR A 168 4.12 -12.70 -7.92
N LYS A 169 3.07 -13.07 -7.16
CA LYS A 169 2.44 -12.17 -6.18
C LYS A 169 3.37 -11.85 -5.02
N ILE A 170 4.15 -12.83 -4.56
CA ILE A 170 5.14 -12.62 -3.48
C ILE A 170 6.27 -11.72 -3.96
N ILE A 171 6.85 -11.97 -5.14
CA ILE A 171 7.93 -11.13 -5.68
C ILE A 171 7.45 -9.70 -5.95
N GLU A 172 6.27 -9.53 -6.54
CA GLU A 172 5.66 -8.21 -6.78
C GLU A 172 5.42 -7.47 -5.46
N SER A 173 4.85 -8.16 -4.46
CA SER A 173 4.69 -7.64 -3.11
C SER A 173 6.03 -7.17 -2.53
N LEU A 174 7.07 -7.99 -2.56
CA LEU A 174 8.36 -7.64 -1.98
C LEU A 174 9.05 -6.46 -2.70
N ASN A 175 8.81 -6.31 -4.00
CA ASN A 175 9.30 -5.17 -4.78
C ASN A 175 8.54 -3.89 -4.46
N ILE A 176 7.21 -3.95 -4.33
CA ILE A 176 6.39 -2.80 -3.93
C ILE A 176 6.76 -2.33 -2.52
N ASN A 177 6.98 -3.27 -1.60
CA ASN A 177 7.38 -2.97 -0.21
C ASN A 177 8.87 -2.61 -0.05
N GLY A 178 9.63 -2.52 -1.15
CA GLY A 178 11.03 -2.09 -1.10
C GLY A 178 12.00 -3.07 -0.43
N ILE A 179 11.59 -4.32 -0.17
CA ILE A 179 12.47 -5.36 0.39
C ILE A 179 13.34 -5.97 -0.71
N LEU A 180 12.73 -6.19 -1.88
CA LEU A 180 13.39 -6.83 -3.01
C LEU A 180 13.22 -5.98 -4.27
N LEU A 181 14.21 -5.16 -4.59
CA LEU A 181 14.13 -4.20 -5.69
C LEU A 181 14.49 -4.83 -7.03
N PHE A 182 13.62 -4.70 -8.04
CA PHE A 182 13.96 -5.06 -9.40
C PHE A 182 15.00 -4.10 -10.00
N LYS A 183 16.14 -4.63 -10.47
CA LYS A 183 17.27 -3.85 -11.00
C LYS A 183 17.43 -3.94 -12.52
N GLY A 184 16.52 -4.62 -13.22
CA GLY A 184 16.63 -4.91 -14.65
C GLY A 184 17.33 -6.24 -14.94
N ASN A 185 17.34 -6.69 -16.20
CA ASN A 185 17.94 -7.96 -16.64
C ASN A 185 17.50 -9.21 -15.85
N ASN A 186 16.24 -9.26 -15.40
CA ASN A 186 15.73 -10.33 -14.51
C ASN A 186 16.51 -10.50 -13.21
N THR A 187 17.10 -9.42 -12.70
CA THR A 187 17.81 -9.38 -11.41
C THR A 187 17.05 -8.54 -10.38
N TYR A 188 17.17 -8.97 -9.13
CA TYR A 188 16.53 -8.37 -7.97
C TYR A 188 17.58 -8.17 -6.87
N GLN A 189 17.55 -7.04 -6.18
CA GLN A 189 18.42 -6.74 -5.05
C GLN A 189 17.63 -6.81 -3.74
N LEU A 190 18.10 -7.63 -2.80
CA LEU A 190 17.60 -7.65 -1.43
C LEU A 190 18.19 -6.45 -0.67
N VAL A 191 17.32 -5.55 -0.21
CA VAL A 191 17.71 -4.27 0.41
C VAL A 191 18.30 -4.45 1.81
N SER A 192 17.90 -5.49 2.54
CA SER A 192 18.44 -5.79 3.88
C SER A 192 19.85 -6.38 3.88
N ALA A 193 20.43 -6.64 2.70
CA ALA A 193 21.69 -7.34 2.53
C ALA A 193 22.73 -6.48 1.79
N ASP A 194 22.75 -5.17 2.04
CA ASP A 194 23.81 -4.30 1.52
C ASP A 194 25.14 -4.62 2.22
N TYR A 195 25.93 -5.47 1.58
CA TYR A 195 27.31 -5.83 1.91
C TYR A 195 28.29 -5.13 0.97
#